data_AF-A0A1F2WXH2-F1
#
_entry.id   AF-A0A1F2WXH2-F1
#
_cell.length_a   1.000
_cell.length_b   1.000
_cell.length_c   1.000
_cell.angle_alpha   90.00
_cell.angle_beta   90.00
_cell.angle_gamma   90.00
#
_symmetry.space_group_name_H-M   'P 1'
#
loop_
_entity.id
_entity.type
_entity.pdbx_description
1 polymer ?
#
loop_
_entity_poly.entity_id
_entity_poly.type
_entity_poly.pdbx_seq_one_letter_code
_entity_poly.pdbx_strand_id
1 'polypeptide(L)'
;MEIVSCPKCGRPRALGHRCPSCGDAPTVVNEQPTTPDEAESWRGAAGSWRGVAEPGGVPTGRALAAPPQRAPGGKKGRGLLATIIVAVVLIVAIAVVVAVLTAGGAAVLEEEASVASAPQKAHDLAAQSLLRNAMTAIDAAFVESADYTAITQSTLQAMEPAITWMPGSAGVSASPPAGAKAQQNAVTWACTGRMTYEIGTWSASGVEFGVRVNRAGGGNTFYTGGSVAAW
;
A
#
# COMPACT_ATOMS: atom_id res chain seq x y z
N MET A 1 -19.27 3.55 -12.30
CA MET A 1 -19.99 4.37 -11.29
C MET A 1 -19.05 4.56 -10.13
N GLU A 2 -18.69 5.80 -9.84
CA GLU A 2 -17.82 6.11 -8.71
C GLU A 2 -18.63 6.10 -7.41
N ILE A 3 -18.13 5.42 -6.38
CA ILE A 3 -18.74 5.37 -5.05
C ILE A 3 -18.01 6.38 -4.17
N VAL A 4 -18.76 7.33 -3.62
CA VAL A 4 -18.24 8.37 -2.72
C VAL A 4 -18.89 8.23 -1.35
N SER A 5 -18.15 8.55 -0.29
CA SER A 5 -18.69 8.56 1.08
C SER A 5 -19.54 9.82 1.30
N CYS A 6 -20.73 9.65 1.87
CA CYS A 6 -21.59 10.77 2.23
C CYS A 6 -20.92 11.60 3.34
N PRO A 7 -20.75 12.93 3.19
CA PRO A 7 -20.06 13.76 4.18
C PRO A 7 -20.83 13.84 5.51
N LYS A 8 -22.14 13.62 5.48
CA LYS A 8 -23.00 13.73 6.67
C LYS A 8 -23.03 12.45 7.53
N CYS A 9 -23.01 11.28 6.90
CA CYS A 9 -23.20 10.00 7.62
C CYS A 9 -22.10 8.95 7.36
N GLY A 10 -21.12 9.26 6.52
CA GLY A 10 -20.00 8.36 6.20
C GLY A 10 -20.34 7.14 5.35
N ARG A 11 -21.62 6.92 4.99
CA ARG A 11 -22.02 5.75 4.20
C ARG A 11 -21.74 5.93 2.71
N PRO A 12 -21.36 4.85 1.99
CA PRO A 12 -21.11 4.90 0.56
C PRO A 12 -22.38 5.22 -0.23
N ARG A 13 -22.26 6.06 -1.26
CA ARG A 13 -23.32 6.35 -2.24
C ARG A 13 -22.74 6.50 -3.64
N ALA A 14 -23.57 6.33 -4.66
CA ALA A 14 -23.19 6.66 -6.03
C ALA A 14 -23.09 8.17 -6.22
N LEU A 15 -22.05 8.63 -6.94
CA LEU A 15 -21.89 10.03 -7.32
C LEU A 15 -23.14 10.53 -8.08
N GLY A 16 -23.63 11.73 -7.74
CA GLY A 16 -24.82 12.33 -8.36
C GLY A 16 -26.18 11.89 -7.78
N HIS A 17 -26.22 10.98 -6.81
CA HIS A 17 -27.47 10.51 -6.19
C HIS A 17 -27.63 11.00 -4.73
N ARG A 18 -28.88 11.13 -4.27
CA ARG A 18 -29.17 11.41 -2.84
C ARG A 18 -28.69 10.26 -1.97
N CYS A 19 -28.21 10.57 -0.77
CA CYS A 19 -27.81 9.53 0.18
C CYS A 19 -29.05 8.75 0.65
N PRO A 20 -29.09 7.41 0.48
CA PRO A 20 -30.26 6.61 0.87
C PRO A 20 -30.45 6.55 2.40
N SER A 21 -29.39 6.80 3.18
CA SER A 21 -29.47 6.70 4.64
C SER A 21 -29.89 7.99 5.34
N CYS A 22 -29.51 9.16 4.83
CA CYS A 22 -29.80 10.44 5.50
C CYS A 22 -30.53 11.46 4.62
N GLY A 23 -30.83 11.12 3.37
CA GLY A 23 -31.56 11.99 2.43
C GLY A 23 -30.76 13.18 1.89
N ASP A 24 -29.46 13.24 2.21
CA ASP A 24 -28.59 14.36 1.84
C ASP A 24 -28.52 14.53 0.32
N ALA A 25 -28.56 15.79 -0.11
CA ALA A 25 -28.61 16.14 -1.53
C ALA A 25 -27.37 15.61 -2.29
N PRO A 26 -27.49 15.32 -3.59
CA PRO A 26 -26.31 15.03 -4.40
C PRO A 26 -25.36 16.23 -4.31
N THR A 27 -24.08 15.96 -4.04
CA THR A 27 -23.06 16.98 -4.22
C THR A 27 -23.04 17.27 -5.71
N VAL A 28 -23.52 18.45 -6.11
CA VAL A 28 -23.39 18.90 -7.49
C VAL A 28 -21.90 19.08 -7.68
N VAL A 29 -21.27 18.16 -8.41
CA VAL A 29 -19.92 18.39 -8.90
C VAL A 29 -20.08 19.57 -9.83
N ASN A 30 -19.63 20.73 -9.36
CA ASN A 30 -19.56 21.91 -10.20
C ASN A 30 -18.48 21.55 -11.21
N GLU A 31 -18.90 21.03 -12.36
CA GLU A 31 -18.02 20.80 -13.51
C GLU A 31 -17.48 22.17 -13.89
N GLN A 32 -16.32 22.49 -13.32
CA GLN A 32 -15.57 23.66 -13.68
C GLN A 32 -15.32 23.53 -15.18
N PRO A 33 -15.77 24.48 -16.02
CA PRO A 33 -15.62 24.37 -17.45
C PRO A 33 -14.14 24.19 -17.75
N THR A 34 -13.79 23.02 -18.31
CA THR A 34 -12.46 22.77 -18.85
C THR A 34 -12.23 23.84 -19.90
N THR A 35 -11.32 24.77 -19.62
CA THR A 35 -10.83 25.74 -20.59
C THR A 35 -10.28 24.96 -21.81
N PRO A 36 -10.49 25.41 -23.06
CA PRO A 36 -10.23 24.59 -24.25
C PRO A 36 -8.75 24.31 -24.59
N ASP A 37 -7.78 24.69 -23.76
CA ASP A 37 -6.36 24.74 -24.16
C ASP A 37 -5.52 23.48 -23.84
N GLU A 38 -6.09 22.42 -23.25
CA GLU A 38 -5.30 21.25 -22.83
C GLU A 38 -5.42 20.01 -23.74
N ALA A 39 -5.97 20.17 -24.95
CA ALA A 39 -6.13 19.08 -25.93
C ALA A 39 -4.93 18.89 -26.88
N GLU A 40 -3.87 19.70 -26.80
CA GLU A 40 -2.73 19.63 -27.73
C GLU A 40 -1.42 19.02 -27.17
N SER A 41 -1.36 18.62 -25.89
CA SER A 41 -0.08 18.17 -25.30
C SER A 41 0.33 16.72 -25.59
N TRP A 42 -0.50 15.90 -26.24
CA TRP A 42 -0.23 14.47 -26.45
C TRP A 42 0.01 14.01 -27.90
N ARG A 43 0.11 14.93 -28.86
CA ARG A 43 0.56 14.61 -30.24
C ARG A 43 1.91 15.26 -30.55
N GLY A 44 2.99 14.67 -30.04
CA GLY A 44 4.33 15.21 -30.34
C GLY A 44 5.52 14.41 -29.80
N ALA A 45 5.48 13.07 -29.83
CA ALA A 45 6.62 12.23 -29.44
C ALA A 45 7.27 11.52 -30.66
N ALA A 46 7.46 12.26 -31.75
CA ALA A 46 8.27 11.82 -32.88
C ALA A 46 9.04 13.01 -33.45
N GLY A 47 10.28 13.20 -33.00
CA GLY A 47 11.21 14.09 -33.69
C GLY A 47 12.30 14.70 -32.81
N SER A 48 13.53 14.64 -33.33
CA SER A 48 14.60 15.60 -33.06
C SER A 48 15.46 15.40 -31.80
N TRP A 49 16.29 14.35 -31.81
CA TRP A 49 17.62 14.43 -31.20
C TRP A 49 18.60 15.11 -32.18
N ARG A 50 18.66 16.45 -32.15
CA ARG A 50 19.76 17.25 -32.71
C ARG A 50 20.08 18.38 -31.74
N GLY A 51 21.33 18.44 -31.29
CA GLY A 51 21.81 19.56 -30.48
C GLY A 51 23.07 19.22 -29.70
N VAL A 52 24.17 18.91 -30.41
CA VAL A 52 25.53 18.88 -29.86
C VAL A 52 26.24 20.13 -30.38
N ALA A 53 26.53 21.09 -29.48
CA ALA A 53 27.47 22.21 -29.62
C ALA A 53 27.38 23.05 -28.31
N GLU A 54 28.41 23.52 -27.59
CA GLU A 54 29.87 23.62 -27.76
C GLU A 54 30.53 23.74 -26.37
N PRO A 55 31.78 23.27 -26.18
CA PRO A 55 32.68 23.77 -25.14
C PRO A 55 33.65 24.82 -25.72
N GLY A 56 33.54 26.05 -25.24
CA GLY A 56 34.42 27.15 -25.62
C GLY A 56 35.75 27.19 -24.84
N GLY A 57 36.85 27.30 -25.58
CA GLY A 57 37.90 28.30 -25.35
C GLY A 57 39.03 28.00 -24.35
N VAL A 58 40.22 27.73 -24.89
CA VAL A 58 41.55 27.65 -24.22
C VAL A 58 42.35 28.97 -24.52
N PRO A 59 43.66 29.10 -24.22
CA PRO A 59 44.33 29.74 -23.06
C PRO A 59 45.04 31.08 -23.39
N THR A 60 45.74 31.64 -22.39
CA THR A 60 47.06 32.34 -22.40
C THR A 60 47.02 33.50 -21.38
N GLY A 61 48.03 33.78 -20.54
CA GLY A 61 49.33 33.21 -20.28
C GLY A 61 50.09 34.06 -19.24
N ARG A 62 51.34 33.66 -18.99
CA ARG A 62 52.48 34.41 -18.43
C ARG A 62 52.61 34.59 -16.91
N ALA A 63 53.64 33.90 -16.41
CA ALA A 63 54.29 34.09 -15.11
C ALA A 63 55.07 35.41 -15.03
N LEU A 64 55.15 35.97 -13.82
CA LEU A 64 56.24 36.85 -13.36
C LEU A 64 56.42 36.68 -11.84
N ALA A 65 57.68 36.62 -11.45
CA ALA A 65 58.18 36.25 -10.13
C ALA A 65 58.00 37.33 -9.04
N ALA A 66 58.11 36.88 -7.79
CA ALA A 66 57.80 37.51 -6.52
C ALA A 66 58.73 38.67 -6.06
N PRO A 67 58.28 39.42 -5.04
CA PRO A 67 59.16 39.83 -3.94
C PRO A 67 58.55 39.52 -2.54
N PRO A 68 59.30 39.73 -1.44
CA PRO A 68 59.27 38.86 -0.26
C PRO A 68 58.24 39.22 0.82
N GLN A 69 58.03 38.22 1.69
CA GLN A 69 57.30 38.28 2.95
C GLN A 69 57.73 39.47 3.84
N ARG A 70 56.75 40.23 4.34
CA ARG A 70 56.87 41.01 5.57
C ARG A 70 55.74 40.64 6.52
N ALA A 71 56.10 39.98 7.61
CA ALA A 71 55.24 39.72 8.74
C ALA A 71 54.94 41.02 9.52
N PRO A 72 53.66 41.36 9.78
CA PRO A 72 53.34 42.31 10.82
C PRO A 72 53.30 41.61 12.18
N GLY A 73 54.08 42.21 13.09
CA GLY A 73 54.31 41.85 14.48
C GLY A 73 53.11 41.38 15.28
N GLY A 74 53.43 40.49 16.23
CA GLY A 74 52.48 39.92 17.16
C GLY A 74 51.72 40.94 18.00
N LYS A 75 50.42 40.68 18.13
CA LYS A 75 49.67 40.85 19.37
C LYS A 75 49.22 39.45 19.84
N LYS A 76 50.21 38.62 20.21
CA LYS A 76 49.98 37.32 20.85
C LYS A 76 49.49 37.58 22.27
N GLY A 77 48.20 37.33 22.52
CA GLY A 77 47.63 37.34 23.87
C GLY A 77 46.12 37.53 23.94
N ARG A 78 45.51 38.27 23.00
CA ARG A 78 44.04 38.54 23.01
C ARG A 78 43.26 37.87 21.87
N GLY A 79 43.87 37.63 20.71
CA GLY A 79 43.19 37.01 19.57
C GLY A 79 42.92 35.51 19.74
N LEU A 80 43.87 34.78 20.36
CA LEU A 80 43.73 33.33 20.59
C LEU A 80 42.63 33.00 21.61
N LEU A 81 42.49 33.85 22.63
CA LEU A 81 41.47 33.71 23.66
C LEU A 81 40.07 34.03 23.07
N ALA A 82 39.98 35.02 22.19
CA ALA A 82 38.75 35.33 21.46
C ALA A 82 38.34 34.22 20.47
N THR A 83 39.28 33.62 19.73
CA THR A 83 38.96 32.49 18.85
C THR A 83 38.57 31.23 19.62
N ILE A 84 39.20 30.95 20.76
CA ILE A 84 38.80 29.83 21.63
C ILE A 84 37.38 30.04 22.16
N ILE A 85 37.04 31.25 22.62
CA ILE A 85 35.69 31.57 23.11
C ILE A 85 34.65 31.39 21.99
N VAL A 86 34.91 31.90 20.79
CA VAL A 86 33.99 31.76 19.64
C VAL A 86 33.81 30.28 19.27
N ALA A 87 34.89 29.49 19.27
CA ALA A 87 34.81 28.05 18.98
C ALA A 87 34.00 27.30 20.04
N VAL A 88 34.19 27.60 21.33
CA VAL A 88 33.42 26.97 22.43
C VAL A 88 31.94 27.33 22.34
N VAL A 89 31.60 28.60 22.07
CA VAL A 89 30.20 29.02 21.89
C VAL A 89 29.55 28.31 20.71
N LEU A 90 30.25 28.15 19.58
CA LEU A 90 29.74 27.42 18.43
C LEU A 90 29.48 25.94 18.76
N ILE A 91 30.42 25.27 19.44
CA ILE A 91 30.29 23.87 19.83
C ILE A 91 29.10 23.70 20.79
N VAL A 92 28.94 24.60 21.76
CA VAL A 92 27.81 24.56 22.71
C VAL A 92 26.48 24.79 21.97
N ALA A 93 26.43 25.73 21.02
CA ALA A 93 25.22 25.98 20.24
C ALA A 93 24.83 24.73 19.40
N ILE A 94 25.80 24.09 18.75
CA ILE A 94 25.57 22.85 18.00
C ILE A 94 25.10 21.74 18.94
N ALA A 95 25.73 21.59 20.11
CA ALA A 95 25.35 20.59 21.10
C ALA A 95 23.91 20.79 21.62
N VAL A 96 23.49 22.04 21.84
CA VAL A 96 22.10 22.37 22.23
C VAL A 96 21.12 22.04 21.11
N VAL A 97 21.43 22.37 19.85
CA VAL A 97 20.57 22.04 18.70
C VAL A 97 20.43 20.52 18.55
N VAL A 98 21.54 19.78 18.65
CA VAL A 98 21.52 18.31 18.61
C VAL A 98 20.73 17.73 19.78
N ALA A 99 20.89 18.27 20.99
CA ALA A 99 20.13 17.84 22.16
C ALA A 99 18.61 18.08 22.00
N VAL A 100 18.21 19.22 21.44
CA VAL A 100 16.80 19.53 21.18
C VAL A 100 16.24 18.63 20.07
N LEU A 101 16.99 18.38 19.00
CA LEU A 101 16.58 17.48 17.92
C LEU A 101 16.46 16.02 18.39
N THR A 102 17.37 15.57 19.25
CA THR A 102 17.34 14.20 19.80
C THR A 102 16.29 14.02 20.90
N ALA A 103 16.08 15.01 21.76
CA ALA A 103 15.03 14.99 22.78
C ALA A 103 13.62 15.17 22.19
N GLY A 104 13.48 15.94 21.11
CA GLY A 104 12.21 16.13 20.39
C GLY A 104 11.87 15.01 19.40
N GLY A 105 12.84 14.16 19.02
CA GLY A 105 12.66 13.05 18.08
C GLY A 105 11.83 11.87 18.60
N ALA A 106 11.52 11.82 19.90
CA ALA A 106 10.72 10.75 20.49
C ALA A 106 9.24 10.75 20.03
N ALA A 107 8.74 11.85 19.47
CA ALA A 107 7.37 11.94 18.94
C ALA A 107 7.24 11.51 17.46
N VAL A 108 8.35 11.28 16.75
CA VAL A 108 8.34 10.91 15.31
C VAL A 108 8.48 9.40 15.09
N LEU A 109 8.85 8.63 16.13
CA LEU A 109 8.99 7.17 16.02
C LEU A 109 7.66 6.41 15.89
N GLU A 110 6.52 7.05 16.14
CA GLU A 110 5.20 6.42 15.95
C GLU A 110 4.76 6.39 14.48
N GLU A 111 5.34 7.21 13.60
CA GLU A 111 4.93 7.28 12.20
C GLU A 111 5.54 6.14 11.34
N GLU A 112 6.75 5.67 11.67
CA GLU A 112 7.42 4.60 10.90
C GLU A 112 6.79 3.21 11.10
N ALA A 113 6.12 2.97 12.23
CA ALA A 113 5.37 1.73 12.46
C ALA A 113 4.19 1.56 11.48
N SER A 114 3.62 2.67 11.01
CA SER A 114 2.48 2.64 10.07
C SER A 114 2.91 2.13 8.68
N VAL A 115 4.09 2.53 8.20
CA VAL A 115 4.61 2.19 6.86
C VAL A 115 5.02 0.73 6.79
N ALA A 116 5.61 0.17 7.86
CA ALA A 116 5.97 -1.25 7.91
C ALA A 116 4.74 -2.18 7.93
N SER A 117 3.60 -1.72 8.46
CA SER A 117 2.37 -2.52 8.54
C SER A 117 1.50 -2.49 7.28
N ALA A 118 1.69 -1.50 6.39
CA ALA A 118 0.85 -1.30 5.22
C ALA A 118 0.94 -2.46 4.19
N PRO A 119 2.12 -3.00 3.84
CA PRO A 119 2.23 -4.14 2.91
C PRO A 119 1.54 -5.40 3.45
N GLN A 120 1.67 -5.69 4.74
CA GLN A 120 1.05 -6.86 5.37
C GLN A 120 -0.47 -6.80 5.28
N LYS A 121 -1.07 -5.63 5.57
CA LYS A 121 -2.51 -5.41 5.42
C LYS A 121 -2.97 -5.58 3.97
N ALA A 122 -2.20 -5.10 2.99
CA ALA A 122 -2.54 -5.26 1.58
C ALA A 122 -2.58 -6.75 1.16
N HIS A 123 -1.65 -7.56 1.67
CA HIS A 123 -1.63 -8.99 1.41
C HIS A 123 -2.82 -9.72 2.06
N ASP A 124 -3.19 -9.33 3.28
CA ASP A 124 -4.35 -9.89 3.98
C ASP A 124 -5.66 -9.56 3.26
N LEU A 125 -5.80 -8.32 2.78
CA LEU A 125 -6.94 -7.90 1.98
C LEU A 125 -7.02 -8.66 0.65
N ALA A 126 -5.88 -8.94 0.01
CA ALA A 126 -5.84 -9.75 -1.20
C ALA A 126 -6.32 -11.19 -0.93
N ALA A 127 -5.89 -11.82 0.17
CA ALA A 127 -6.36 -13.14 0.58
C ALA A 127 -7.88 -13.16 0.85
N GLN A 128 -8.39 -12.17 1.58
CA GLN A 128 -9.84 -12.05 1.81
C GLN A 128 -10.63 -11.82 0.52
N SER A 129 -10.09 -11.02 -0.42
CA SER A 129 -10.72 -10.81 -1.73
C SER A 129 -10.75 -12.09 -2.57
N LEU A 130 -9.66 -12.87 -2.55
CA LEU A 130 -9.59 -14.17 -3.22
C LEU A 130 -10.66 -15.13 -2.65
N LEU A 131 -10.82 -15.18 -1.33
CA LEU A 131 -11.85 -16.01 -0.70
C LEU A 131 -13.27 -15.56 -1.07
N ARG A 132 -13.54 -14.26 -1.15
CA ARG A 132 -14.85 -13.75 -1.61
C ARG A 132 -15.17 -14.15 -3.05
N ASN A 133 -14.17 -14.12 -3.93
CA ASN A 133 -14.33 -14.59 -5.31
C ASN A 133 -14.59 -16.11 -5.34
N ALA A 134 -13.82 -16.88 -4.56
CA ALA A 134 -14.00 -18.32 -4.44
C ALA A 134 -15.39 -18.70 -3.91
N MET A 135 -15.90 -18.01 -2.88
CA MET A 135 -17.25 -18.21 -2.35
C MET A 135 -18.31 -17.98 -3.43
N THR A 136 -18.16 -16.90 -4.21
CA THR A 136 -19.10 -16.57 -5.28
C THR A 136 -19.16 -17.68 -6.34
N ALA A 137 -18.02 -18.24 -6.72
CA ALA A 137 -17.94 -19.35 -7.67
C ALA A 137 -18.59 -20.64 -7.10
N ILE A 138 -18.31 -20.99 -5.85
CA ILE A 138 -18.90 -22.16 -5.19
C ILE A 138 -20.43 -22.00 -5.05
N ASP A 139 -20.90 -20.79 -4.68
CA ASP A 139 -22.33 -20.52 -4.54
C ASP A 139 -23.06 -20.53 -5.89
N ALA A 140 -22.40 -20.11 -6.97
CA ALA A 140 -22.92 -20.26 -8.33
C ALA A 140 -23.06 -21.75 -8.73
N ALA A 141 -22.04 -22.57 -8.46
CA ALA A 141 -22.10 -24.02 -8.69
C ALA A 141 -23.18 -24.72 -7.85
N PHE A 142 -23.46 -24.22 -6.65
CA PHE A 142 -24.54 -24.72 -5.82
C PHE A 142 -25.93 -24.43 -6.40
N VAL A 143 -26.13 -23.29 -7.08
CA VAL A 143 -27.45 -22.97 -7.69
C VAL A 143 -27.86 -24.04 -8.72
N GLU A 144 -26.89 -24.63 -9.42
CA GLU A 144 -27.16 -25.66 -10.43
C GLU A 144 -27.41 -27.05 -9.82
N SER A 145 -26.69 -27.40 -8.76
CA SER A 145 -26.71 -28.75 -8.17
C SER A 145 -27.63 -28.90 -6.96
N ALA A 146 -27.91 -27.79 -6.26
CA ALA A 146 -28.51 -27.75 -4.93
C ALA A 146 -27.81 -28.68 -3.90
N ASP A 147 -26.54 -29.03 -4.14
CA ASP A 147 -25.78 -29.96 -3.31
C ASP A 147 -24.27 -29.69 -3.44
N TYR A 148 -23.64 -29.18 -2.39
CA TYR A 148 -22.19 -28.94 -2.43
C TYR A 148 -21.39 -30.23 -2.67
N THR A 149 -21.89 -31.41 -2.27
CA THR A 149 -21.19 -32.69 -2.49
C THR A 149 -21.14 -33.12 -3.95
N ALA A 150 -21.99 -32.55 -4.81
CA ALA A 150 -21.97 -32.78 -6.25
C ALA A 150 -21.00 -31.86 -7.00
N ILE A 151 -20.47 -30.81 -6.35
CA ILE A 151 -19.53 -29.88 -6.95
C ILE A 151 -18.15 -30.54 -6.99
N THR A 152 -17.53 -30.53 -8.17
CA THR A 152 -16.19 -31.08 -8.38
C THR A 152 -15.17 -29.97 -8.58
N GLN A 153 -13.88 -30.29 -8.42
CA GLN A 153 -12.80 -29.35 -8.74
C GLN A 153 -12.87 -28.88 -10.19
N SER A 154 -13.20 -29.77 -11.14
CA SER A 154 -13.40 -29.41 -12.54
C SER A 154 -14.57 -28.45 -12.76
N THR A 155 -15.66 -28.59 -12.00
CA THR A 155 -16.79 -27.64 -12.04
C THR A 155 -16.33 -26.25 -11.64
N LEU A 156 -15.59 -26.15 -10.52
CA LEU A 156 -15.08 -24.87 -10.01
C LEU A 156 -14.04 -24.25 -10.96
N GLN A 157 -13.14 -25.05 -11.51
CA GLN A 157 -12.14 -24.60 -12.48
C GLN A 157 -12.77 -24.09 -13.79
N ALA A 158 -13.90 -24.68 -14.21
CA ALA A 158 -14.63 -24.21 -15.38
C ALA A 158 -15.37 -22.89 -15.12
N MET A 159 -15.90 -22.70 -13.91
CA MET A 159 -16.60 -21.48 -13.51
C MET A 159 -15.65 -20.30 -13.24
N GLU A 160 -14.55 -20.54 -12.54
CA GLU A 160 -13.57 -19.53 -12.18
C GLU A 160 -12.15 -20.05 -12.44
N PRO A 161 -11.63 -19.87 -13.66
CA PRO A 161 -10.36 -20.42 -14.07
C PRO A 161 -9.15 -19.66 -13.51
N ALA A 162 -9.32 -18.43 -13.00
CA ALA A 162 -8.23 -17.66 -12.44
C ALA A 162 -7.82 -18.17 -11.05
N ILE A 163 -8.69 -18.92 -10.38
CA ILE A 163 -8.42 -19.53 -9.08
C ILE A 163 -7.85 -20.93 -9.30
N THR A 164 -6.72 -21.22 -8.63
CA THR A 164 -6.19 -22.57 -8.50
C THR A 164 -6.93 -23.28 -7.38
N TRP A 165 -7.85 -24.17 -7.76
CA TRP A 165 -8.67 -24.93 -6.82
C TRP A 165 -7.93 -26.17 -6.32
N MET A 166 -7.64 -26.24 -5.03
CA MET A 166 -7.00 -27.40 -4.40
C MET A 166 -8.03 -28.18 -3.57
N PRO A 167 -8.23 -29.48 -3.81
CA PRO A 167 -9.11 -30.27 -2.95
C PRO A 167 -8.47 -30.44 -1.56
N GLY A 168 -9.29 -30.41 -0.52
CA GLY A 168 -8.88 -30.65 0.87
C GLY A 168 -9.91 -31.46 1.64
N SER A 169 -9.77 -31.46 2.97
CA SER A 169 -10.66 -32.14 3.92
C SER A 169 -11.33 -31.15 4.87
N ALA A 170 -12.26 -31.62 5.70
CA ALA A 170 -12.78 -30.79 6.79
C ALA A 170 -11.64 -30.22 7.66
N GLY A 171 -11.78 -28.97 8.09
CA GLY A 171 -10.79 -28.18 8.81
C GLY A 171 -10.03 -27.15 7.95
N VAL A 172 -10.18 -27.15 6.61
CA VAL A 172 -9.39 -26.27 5.72
C VAL A 172 -9.65 -24.78 5.92
N SER A 173 -10.80 -24.39 6.47
CA SER A 173 -11.05 -22.99 6.81
C SER A 173 -10.24 -22.51 8.02
N ALA A 174 -9.89 -23.42 8.93
CA ALA A 174 -9.12 -23.12 10.13
C ALA A 174 -7.62 -23.46 9.99
N SER A 175 -7.26 -24.35 9.07
CA SER A 175 -5.86 -24.67 8.78
C SER A 175 -5.70 -25.05 7.31
N PRO A 176 -5.55 -24.06 6.42
CA PRO A 176 -5.34 -24.33 5.00
C PRO A 176 -3.99 -25.03 4.79
N PRO A 177 -3.88 -26.00 3.87
CA PRO A 177 -2.59 -26.56 3.47
C PRO A 177 -1.63 -25.47 2.97
N ALA A 178 -0.33 -25.62 3.24
CA ALA A 178 0.70 -24.63 2.93
C ALA A 178 0.82 -24.27 1.42
N GLY A 179 0.25 -25.08 0.53
CA GLY A 179 0.20 -24.81 -0.91
C GLY A 179 -0.91 -23.83 -1.34
N ALA A 180 -1.93 -23.60 -0.52
CA ALA A 180 -3.01 -22.68 -0.85
C ALA A 180 -2.61 -21.24 -0.50
N LYS A 181 -1.83 -20.61 -1.37
CA LYS A 181 -1.34 -19.24 -1.17
C LYS A 181 -2.08 -18.23 -2.03
N ALA A 182 -2.50 -17.13 -1.44
CA ALA A 182 -3.22 -16.07 -2.13
C ALA A 182 -2.41 -15.46 -3.28
N GLN A 183 -1.09 -15.34 -3.13
CA GLN A 183 -0.20 -14.81 -4.18
C GLN A 183 -0.10 -15.72 -5.42
N GLN A 184 -0.54 -16.97 -5.29
CA GLN A 184 -0.63 -17.94 -6.37
C GLN A 184 -2.06 -18.12 -6.86
N ASN A 185 -2.99 -17.26 -6.41
CA ASN A 185 -4.43 -17.39 -6.60
C ASN A 185 -4.97 -18.76 -6.18
N ALA A 186 -4.36 -19.38 -5.16
CA ALA A 186 -4.69 -20.73 -4.75
C ALA A 186 -5.54 -20.76 -3.47
N VAL A 187 -6.60 -21.57 -3.50
CA VAL A 187 -7.45 -21.85 -2.34
C VAL A 187 -7.58 -23.35 -2.17
N THR A 188 -7.62 -23.81 -0.92
CA THR A 188 -8.08 -25.17 -0.63
C THR A 188 -9.56 -25.13 -0.29
N TRP A 189 -10.32 -26.09 -0.80
CA TRP A 189 -11.75 -26.22 -0.55
C TRP A 189 -12.10 -27.66 -0.13
N ALA A 190 -13.13 -27.79 0.70
CA ALA A 190 -13.66 -29.08 1.11
C ALA A 190 -15.19 -29.01 1.26
N CYS A 191 -15.89 -29.94 0.62
CA CYS A 191 -17.31 -30.14 0.89
C CYS A 191 -17.47 -30.99 2.15
N THR A 192 -18.08 -30.42 3.17
CA THR A 192 -18.28 -31.08 4.48
C THR A 192 -19.68 -31.67 4.64
N GLY A 193 -20.57 -31.37 3.70
CA GLY A 193 -21.93 -31.90 3.64
C GLY A 193 -22.73 -31.27 2.50
N ARG A 194 -23.98 -31.70 2.31
CA ARG A 194 -24.83 -31.22 1.20
C ARG A 194 -25.07 -29.71 1.20
N MET A 195 -25.10 -29.12 2.40
CA MET A 195 -25.38 -27.69 2.63
C MET A 195 -24.20 -26.95 3.28
N THR A 196 -23.02 -27.59 3.35
CA THR A 196 -21.86 -27.04 4.04
C THR A 196 -20.57 -27.25 3.25
N TYR A 197 -19.74 -26.21 3.19
CA TYR A 197 -18.39 -26.28 2.64
C TYR A 197 -17.43 -25.41 3.44
N GLU A 198 -16.15 -25.64 3.24
CA GLU A 198 -15.05 -24.88 3.83
C GLU A 198 -14.06 -24.48 2.74
N ILE A 199 -13.49 -23.28 2.87
CA ILE A 199 -12.41 -22.78 2.03
C ILE A 199 -11.35 -22.08 2.86
N GLY A 200 -10.11 -22.12 2.40
CA GLY A 200 -8.99 -21.47 3.09
C GLY A 200 -7.82 -21.15 2.18
N THR A 201 -7.05 -20.13 2.55
CA THR A 201 -5.82 -19.70 1.88
C THR A 201 -4.87 -18.99 2.85
N TRP A 202 -3.60 -18.93 2.49
CA TRP A 202 -2.54 -18.21 3.18
C TRP A 202 -2.31 -16.85 2.55
N SER A 203 -2.28 -15.80 3.36
CA SER A 203 -1.79 -14.48 2.96
C SER A 203 -0.27 -14.47 2.82
N ALA A 204 0.26 -13.51 2.05
CA ALA A 204 1.70 -13.28 1.99
C ALA A 204 2.32 -12.82 3.30
N SER A 205 1.50 -12.27 4.20
CA SER A 205 1.92 -11.92 5.56
C SER A 205 2.22 -13.15 6.43
N GLY A 206 1.84 -14.35 5.96
CA GLY A 206 1.89 -15.59 6.75
C GLY A 206 0.65 -15.81 7.61
N VAL A 207 -0.40 -14.99 7.48
CA VAL A 207 -1.67 -15.19 8.18
C VAL A 207 -2.59 -16.10 7.37
N GLU A 208 -3.21 -17.07 8.04
CA GLU A 208 -4.24 -17.94 7.47
C GLU A 208 -5.59 -17.24 7.44
N PHE A 209 -6.32 -17.37 6.33
CA PHE A 209 -7.69 -16.92 6.19
C PHE A 209 -8.57 -18.05 5.69
N GLY A 210 -9.78 -18.18 6.23
CA GLY A 210 -10.73 -19.15 5.72
C GLY A 210 -12.17 -18.85 6.10
N VAL A 211 -13.09 -19.53 5.40
CA VAL A 211 -14.53 -19.39 5.59
C VAL A 211 -15.16 -20.77 5.62
N ARG A 212 -16.01 -20.99 6.61
CA ARG A 212 -16.95 -22.11 6.64
C ARG A 212 -18.35 -21.59 6.36
N VAL A 213 -19.03 -22.18 5.40
CA VAL A 213 -20.39 -21.82 5.02
C VAL A 213 -21.34 -22.94 5.39
N ASN A 214 -22.47 -22.57 6.01
CA ASN A 214 -23.57 -23.47 6.32
C ASN A 214 -24.91 -22.87 5.90
N ARG A 215 -25.43 -23.37 4.78
CA ARG A 215 -26.69 -22.90 4.18
C ARG A 215 -27.93 -23.50 4.84
N ALA A 216 -27.78 -24.50 5.72
CA ALA A 216 -28.88 -25.09 6.49
C ALA A 216 -29.24 -24.27 7.76
N GLY A 217 -28.81 -23.02 7.85
CA GLY A 217 -29.13 -22.09 8.95
C GLY A 217 -27.96 -21.72 9.86
N GLY A 218 -26.74 -22.22 9.59
CA GLY A 218 -25.55 -21.87 10.38
C GLY A 218 -24.85 -20.57 9.95
N GLY A 219 -25.14 -20.06 8.76
CA GLY A 219 -24.51 -18.85 8.22
C GLY A 219 -23.04 -19.07 7.85
N ASN A 220 -22.27 -17.97 7.83
CA ASN A 220 -20.85 -17.99 7.49
C ASN A 220 -20.02 -17.77 8.76
N THR A 221 -19.02 -18.61 8.98
CA THR A 221 -18.00 -18.45 10.04
C THR A 221 -16.67 -18.14 9.39
N PHE A 222 -16.07 -17.01 9.75
CA PHE A 222 -14.79 -16.55 9.22
C PHE A 222 -13.65 -16.90 10.19
N TYR A 223 -12.47 -17.21 9.67
CA TYR A 223 -11.31 -17.65 10.45
C TYR A 223 -10.07 -16.85 10.08
N THR A 224 -9.37 -16.29 11.08
CA THR A 224 -8.06 -15.66 10.89
C THR A 224 -7.05 -16.35 11.82
N GLY A 225 -5.93 -16.84 11.27
CA GLY A 225 -4.91 -17.56 12.05
C GLY A 225 -5.49 -18.77 12.79
N GLY A 226 -6.41 -19.50 12.15
CA GLY A 226 -7.10 -20.67 12.69
C GLY A 226 -8.13 -20.41 13.79
N SER A 227 -8.37 -19.16 14.17
CA SER A 227 -9.39 -18.77 15.15
C SER A 227 -10.56 -18.05 14.50
N VAL A 228 -11.76 -18.19 15.06
CA VAL A 228 -12.94 -17.47 14.55
C VAL A 228 -12.73 -15.95 14.69
N ALA A 229 -13.01 -15.22 13.62
CA ALA A 229 -12.81 -13.78 13.51
C ALA A 229 -13.99 -13.08 12.80
N ALA A 230 -14.04 -11.76 12.90
CA ALA A 230 -14.92 -10.92 12.07
C ALA A 230 -14.08 -10.27 10.96
N TRP A 231 -14.58 -10.31 9.72
CA TRP A 231 -14.01 -9.60 8.56
C TRP A 231 -14.96 -8.51 8.09
#